data_AF-A0A843HN61-F1
#
_entry.id   AF-A0A843HN61-F1
#
_cell.length_a   1.000
_cell.length_b   1.000
_cell.length_c   1.000
_cell.angle_alpha   90.00
_cell.angle_beta   90.00
_cell.angle_gamma   90.00
#
_symmetry.space_group_name_H-M   'P 1'
#
loop_
_entity.id
_entity.type
_entity.pdbx_description
1 polymer ?
#
loop_
_entity_poly.entity_id
_entity_poly.type
_entity_poly.pdbx_seq_one_letter_code
_entity_poly.pdbx_strand_id
1 'polypeptide(L)'
;MIDLRQGDCMIHMKSLEDKSIDMICTDIPYDGVNKNSHGLRVIDKGKADAITFNLDTFLKECIRVCRGVVCIFCGHGQFSQIFTFFDRLGGGVY
;
A
#
# COMPACT_ATOMS: atom_id res chain seq x y z
N MET A 1 6.52 11.07 20.68
CA MET A 1 7.29 9.80 20.75
C MET A 1 7.28 9.21 19.35
N ILE A 2 8.39 8.61 18.91
CA ILE A 2 8.51 7.97 17.60
C ILE A 2 8.72 6.47 17.84
N ASP A 3 7.94 5.61 17.17
CA ASP A 3 8.07 4.15 17.18
C ASP A 3 8.47 3.68 15.77
N LEU A 4 9.54 2.87 15.68
CA LEU A 4 10.07 2.31 14.43
C LEU A 4 10.16 0.80 14.55
N ARG A 5 9.52 0.08 13.63
CA ARG A 5 9.42 -1.39 13.66
C ARG A 5 10.08 -2.01 12.45
N GLN A 6 11.01 -2.93 12.67
CA GLN A 6 11.59 -3.75 11.61
C GLN A 6 10.74 -5.01 11.40
N GLY A 7 10.35 -5.31 10.17
CA GLY A 7 9.70 -6.57 9.81
C GLY A 7 8.63 -6.41 8.73
N ASP A 8 7.85 -7.47 8.53
CA ASP A 8 6.73 -7.49 7.61
C ASP A 8 5.59 -6.58 8.11
N CYS A 9 5.18 -5.63 7.29
CA CYS A 9 4.12 -4.69 7.63
C CYS A 9 2.78 -5.39 7.91
N MET A 10 2.46 -6.48 7.21
CA MET A 10 1.24 -7.24 7.41
C MET A 10 1.20 -7.96 8.76
N ILE A 11 2.37 -8.31 9.31
CA ILE A 11 2.47 -8.86 10.66
C ILE A 11 2.30 -7.74 11.70
N HIS A 12 2.99 -6.62 11.49
CA HIS A 12 2.92 -5.48 12.42
C HIS A 12 1.53 -4.85 12.47
N MET A 13 0.84 -4.72 11.34
CA MET A 13 -0.52 -4.15 11.28
C MET A 13 -1.52 -4.95 12.13
N LYS A 14 -1.41 -6.28 12.18
CA LYS A 14 -2.28 -7.13 13.02
C LYS A 14 -2.15 -6.85 14.51
N SER A 15 -1.00 -6.33 14.95
CA SER A 15 -0.78 -5.94 16.36
C SER A 15 -1.38 -4.58 16.73
N LEU A 16 -1.77 -3.77 15.72
CA LEU A 16 -2.37 -2.46 15.95
C LEU A 16 -3.86 -2.61 16.26
N GLU A 17 -4.33 -1.87 17.25
CA GLU A 17 -5.73 -1.83 17.64
C GLU A 17 -6.61 -1.21 16.53
N ASP A 18 -7.88 -1.59 16.51
CA ASP A 18 -8.88 -1.02 15.61
C ASP A 18 -8.95 0.50 15.79
N LYS A 19 -8.98 1.25 14.67
CA LYS A 19 -9.12 2.72 14.66
C LYS A 19 -8.08 3.51 15.47
N SER A 20 -6.93 2.91 15.78
CA SER A 20 -5.86 3.52 16.57
C SER A 20 -5.02 4.55 15.81
N ILE A 21 -5.06 4.53 14.47
CA ILE A 21 -4.24 5.39 13.59
C ILE A 21 -5.09 6.51 12.98
N ASP A 22 -4.65 7.76 13.11
CA ASP A 22 -5.32 8.94 12.52
C ASP A 22 -5.16 9.01 10.99
N MET A 23 -3.96 8.72 10.50
CA MET A 23 -3.61 8.82 9.09
C MET A 23 -2.61 7.74 8.70
N ILE A 24 -2.83 7.13 7.53
CA ILE A 24 -1.88 6.27 6.86
C ILE A 24 -1.33 7.03 5.64
N CYS A 25 -0.01 7.06 5.52
CA CYS A 25 0.70 7.50 4.32
C CYS A 25 1.64 6.36 3.92
N THR A 26 1.38 5.74 2.78
CA THR A 26 2.11 4.53 2.36
C THR A 26 2.47 4.57 0.89
N ASP A 27 3.68 4.08 0.59
CA ASP A 27 4.17 3.85 -0.77
C ASP A 27 4.38 2.33 -0.92
N ILE A 28 3.47 1.66 -1.62
CA ILE A 28 3.49 0.20 -1.77
C ILE A 28 4.42 -0.23 -2.91
N PRO A 29 4.85 -1.51 -3.02
CA PRO A 29 5.52 -2.01 -4.22
C PRO A 29 4.61 -1.93 -5.45
N TYR A 30 5.12 -1.55 -6.63
CA TYR A 30 4.30 -1.23 -7.81
C TYR A 30 4.21 -2.35 -8.86
N ASP A 31 4.99 -3.43 -8.71
CA ASP A 31 5.01 -4.62 -9.57
C ASP A 31 5.01 -4.29 -11.08
N GLY A 32 6.11 -3.72 -11.56
CA GLY A 32 6.25 -3.38 -12.99
C GLY A 32 7.14 -2.17 -13.29
N VAL A 33 7.90 -1.68 -12.31
CA VAL A 33 8.87 -0.60 -12.49
C VAL A 33 10.20 -1.15 -13.01
N ASN A 34 10.49 -2.43 -12.76
CA ASN A 34 11.58 -3.14 -13.42
C ASN A 34 11.26 -3.34 -14.92
N LYS A 35 11.66 -2.38 -15.75
CA LYS A 35 11.55 -2.45 -17.22
C LYS A 35 12.90 -2.83 -17.82
N ASN A 36 12.93 -3.88 -18.63
CA ASN A 36 14.08 -4.18 -19.50
C ASN A 36 14.30 -2.99 -20.45
N SER A 37 15.49 -2.40 -20.39
CA SER A 37 15.78 -1.11 -21.01
C SER A 37 15.53 -1.11 -22.52
N HIS A 38 14.74 -0.15 -23.01
CA HIS A 38 14.71 0.24 -24.43
C HIS A 38 15.40 1.61 -24.61
N GLY A 39 16.61 1.75 -24.08
CA GLY A 39 17.59 2.69 -24.64
C GLY A 39 17.94 3.97 -23.89
N LEU A 40 17.35 4.31 -22.72
CA LEU A 40 17.71 5.58 -22.04
C LEU A 40 18.06 5.50 -20.54
N ARG A 41 17.46 4.62 -19.71
CA ARG A 41 17.86 4.36 -18.32
C ARG A 41 17.47 2.94 -17.86
N VAL A 42 18.28 2.33 -17.00
CA VAL A 42 17.89 1.15 -16.21
C VAL A 42 17.20 1.66 -14.95
N ILE A 43 15.93 1.33 -14.74
CA ILE A 43 15.23 1.56 -13.48
C ILE A 43 15.06 0.19 -12.83
N ASP A 44 16.01 -0.17 -11.97
CA ASP A 44 15.99 -1.41 -11.18
C ASP A 44 15.66 -1.04 -9.73
N LYS A 45 14.43 -1.31 -9.32
CA LYS A 45 13.97 -1.14 -7.93
C LYS A 45 14.23 -2.41 -7.09
N GLY A 46 14.89 -3.42 -7.65
CA GLY A 46 15.27 -4.65 -6.97
C GLY A 46 14.08 -5.35 -6.29
N LYS A 47 14.31 -5.88 -5.08
CA LYS A 47 13.28 -6.54 -4.26
C LYS A 47 12.14 -5.61 -3.82
N ALA A 48 12.33 -4.29 -3.87
CA ALA A 48 11.34 -3.32 -3.41
C ALA A 48 10.18 -3.14 -4.41
N ASP A 49 10.31 -3.64 -5.65
CA ASP A 49 9.22 -3.62 -6.64
C ASP A 49 8.31 -4.85 -6.56
N ALA A 50 8.74 -5.90 -5.84
CA ALA A 50 7.98 -7.14 -5.74
C ALA A 50 6.82 -6.99 -4.75
N ILE A 51 5.60 -7.18 -5.22
CA ILE A 51 4.44 -7.33 -4.34
C ILE A 51 4.53 -8.71 -3.67
N THR A 52 4.74 -8.71 -2.35
CA THR A 52 4.82 -9.94 -1.53
C THR A 52 3.56 -10.20 -0.71
N PHE A 53 2.54 -9.36 -0.87
CA PHE A 53 1.29 -9.44 -0.12
C PHE A 53 0.06 -9.31 -1.03
N ASN A 54 -1.06 -9.82 -0.57
CA ASN A 54 -2.34 -9.62 -1.25
C ASN A 54 -2.87 -8.21 -1.00
N LEU A 55 -3.07 -7.43 -2.07
CA LEU A 55 -3.45 -6.01 -1.98
C LEU A 55 -4.78 -5.80 -1.25
N ASP A 56 -5.81 -6.60 -1.53
CA ASP A 56 -7.11 -6.50 -0.84
C ASP A 56 -6.98 -6.74 0.67
N THR A 57 -6.11 -7.67 1.07
CA THR A 57 -5.84 -7.97 2.48
C THR A 57 -5.15 -6.79 3.16
N PHE A 58 -4.18 -6.17 2.48
CA PHE A 58 -3.54 -4.94 2.96
C PHE A 58 -4.55 -3.80 3.12
N LEU A 59 -5.39 -3.55 2.11
CA LEU A 59 -6.39 -2.48 2.15
C LEU A 59 -7.43 -2.69 3.28
N LYS A 60 -7.83 -3.94 3.55
CA LYS A 60 -8.68 -4.27 4.71
C LYS A 60 -8.02 -3.90 6.04
N GLU A 61 -6.73 -4.19 6.20
CA GLU A 61 -5.99 -3.83 7.41
C GLU A 61 -5.84 -2.30 7.53
N CYS A 62 -5.60 -1.58 6.43
CA CYS A 62 -5.59 -0.12 6.43
C CYS A 62 -6.91 0.46 6.95
N ILE A 63 -8.04 -0.07 6.46
CA ILE A 63 -9.36 0.38 6.91
C ILE A 63 -9.61 0.04 8.38
N ARG A 64 -9.21 -1.15 8.84
CA ARG A 64 -9.38 -1.54 10.24
C ARG A 64 -8.64 -0.58 11.17
N VAL A 65 -7.34 -0.38 10.94
CA VAL A 65 -6.51 0.40 11.89
C VAL A 65 -6.70 1.91 11.77
N CYS A 66 -7.15 2.42 10.60
CA CYS A 66 -7.27 3.86 10.36
C CYS A 66 -8.68 4.38 10.67
N ARG A 67 -8.76 5.48 11.44
CA ARG A 67 -10.01 6.23 11.67
C ARG A 67 -10.20 7.42 10.75
N GLY A 68 -9.15 7.87 10.09
CA GLY A 68 -9.15 9.08 9.25
C GLY A 68 -8.74 8.76 7.82
N VAL A 69 -7.62 9.36 7.40
CA VAL A 69 -7.20 9.42 5.99
C VAL A 69 -6.23 8.30 5.64
N VAL A 70 -6.41 7.68 4.48
CA VAL A 70 -5.45 6.71 3.91
C VAL A 70 -4.97 7.24 2.57
N CYS A 71 -3.70 7.64 2.50
CA CYS A 71 -3.03 8.07 1.28
C CYS A 71 -2.10 6.95 0.79
N ILE A 72 -2.37 6.42 -0.40
CA ILE A 72 -1.62 5.31 -1.00
C ILE A 72 -1.01 5.76 -2.32
N PHE A 73 0.32 5.82 -2.37
CA PHE A 73 1.05 5.93 -3.62
C PHE A 73 1.12 4.53 -4.24
N CYS A 74 0.69 4.40 -5.51
CA CYS A 74 0.57 3.12 -6.20
C CYS A 74 0.92 3.23 -7.69
N GLY A 75 1.25 2.09 -8.31
CA GLY A 75 1.46 1.98 -9.75
C GLY A 75 0.15 2.01 -10.53
N HIS A 76 0.22 2.39 -11.81
CA HIS A 76 -0.95 2.43 -12.70
C HIS A 76 -1.73 1.09 -12.71
N GLY A 77 -1.04 -0.05 -12.71
CA GLY A 77 -1.69 -1.37 -12.72
C GLY A 77 -2.52 -1.67 -11.46
N GLN A 78 -2.20 -1.02 -10.34
CA GLN A 78 -2.85 -1.25 -9.05
C GLN A 78 -4.03 -0.31 -8.81
N PHE A 79 -4.03 0.85 -9.47
CA PHE A 79 -5.03 1.90 -9.27
C PHE A 79 -6.47 1.38 -9.42
N SER A 80 -6.75 0.61 -10.48
CA SER A 80 -8.10 0.09 -10.72
C SER A 80 -8.60 -0.83 -9.61
N GLN A 81 -7.73 -1.68 -9.06
CA GLN A 81 -8.07 -2.57 -7.96
C GLN A 81 -8.31 -1.79 -6.66
N ILE A 82 -7.44 -0.85 -6.33
CA ILE A 82 -7.55 0.01 -5.14
C ILE A 82 -8.84 0.83 -5.21
N PHE A 83 -9.10 1.46 -6.35
CA PHE A 83 -10.31 2.25 -6.59
C PHE A 83 -11.56 1.40 -6.41
N THR A 84 -11.63 0.25 -7.08
CA THR A 84 -12.78 -0.67 -7.00
C THR A 84 -13.00 -1.17 -5.58
N PHE A 85 -11.94 -1.40 -4.81
CA PHE A 85 -12.04 -1.83 -3.41
C PHE A 85 -12.74 -0.78 -2.54
N PHE A 86 -12.34 0.49 -2.64
CA PHE A 86 -12.94 1.57 -1.85
C PHE A 86 -14.34 1.98 -2.33
N ASP A 87 -14.59 1.97 -3.65
CA ASP A 87 -15.90 2.23 -4.24
C ASP A 87 -16.97 1.27 -3.71
N ARG A 88 -16.64 -0.04 -3.63
CA ARG A 88 -17.53 -1.07 -3.07
C ARG A 88 -17.89 -0.87 -1.60
N LEU A 89 -17.09 -0.11 -0.86
CA LEU A 89 -17.33 0.17 0.57
C LEU A 89 -18.19 1.43 0.77
N GLY A 90 -18.62 2.10 -0.30
CA GLY A 90 -19.37 3.34 -0.26
C GLY A 90 -18.51 4.55 0.13
N GLY A 91 -17.18 4.43 0.07
CA GLY A 91 -16.26 5.52 0.32
C GLY A 91 -16.11 6.39 -0.93
N GLY A 92 -16.52 7.65 -0.85
CA GLY A 92 -16.16 8.64 -1.87
C GLY A 92 -14.65 8.79 -1.91
N VAL A 93 -14.04 8.57 -3.08
CA VAL A 93 -12.60 8.77 -3.31
C VAL A 93 -12.41 10.23 -3.75
N TYR A 94 -11.60 11.00 -3.02
CA TYR A 94 -11.24 12.39 -3.35
C TYR A 94 -9.72 12.53 -3.47
#